data_AF-A0A1E1V4Q4-F1
#
_entry.id   AF-A0A1E1V4Q4-F1
#
_cell.length_a   1.000
_cell.length_b   1.000
_cell.length_c   1.000
_cell.angle_alpha   90.00
_cell.angle_beta   90.00
_cell.angle_gamma   90.00
#
_symmetry.space_group_name_H-M   'P 1'
#
loop_
_entity.id
_entity.type
_entity.pdbx_description
1 polymer ?
#
loop_
_entity_poly.entity_id
_entity_poly.type
_entity_poly.pdbx_seq_one_letter_code
_entity_poly.pdbx_strand_id
1 'polypeptide(L)'
;MDLTRRSLLAGAVVSATLGLSSLPVLAQSQNPKSFSQTELVSSGHQFFGNVSRGLALTIEEAVRRWGEPNGYVLGQEASGAFVGGLRFGEGTLFTRNAGDRKVFWQGPSVGFDFGGEGARTMMLVYNLPVVDALYQRFVGIDGSVYFVGGFGFTAMAAEGVTLVPIRTGVGWRLGVNLGYLKFTPQATWNPF
;
A
#
# COMPACT_ATOMS: atom_id res chain seq x y z
N MET A 1 -7.42 84.06 49.66
CA MET A 1 -6.55 83.34 48.71
C MET A 1 -6.50 81.88 49.17
N ASP A 2 -7.64 81.18 49.27
CA ASP A 2 -8.36 80.50 48.17
C ASP A 2 -7.49 79.34 47.62
N LEU A 3 -7.82 78.05 47.58
CA LEU A 3 -9.05 77.24 47.58
C LEU A 3 -8.63 75.80 48.02
N THR A 4 -9.32 75.07 48.92
CA THR A 4 -10.56 74.28 48.74
C THR A 4 -10.39 72.86 48.12
N ARG A 5 -11.04 71.88 48.77
CA ARG A 5 -11.47 70.51 48.37
C ARG A 5 -10.42 69.37 48.47
N ARG A 6 -10.52 68.45 49.44
CA ARG A 6 -11.47 67.31 49.65
C ARG A 6 -11.50 66.31 48.48
N SER A 7 -11.44 65.02 48.86
CA SER A 7 -12.00 63.83 48.18
C SER A 7 -11.07 63.20 47.11
N LEU A 8 -10.92 61.89 46.87
CA LEU A 8 -11.70 60.68 47.21
C LEU A 8 -10.74 59.47 47.28
N LEU A 9 -11.11 58.51 48.14
CA LEU A 9 -10.70 57.11 48.05
C LEU A 9 -11.17 56.53 46.70
N ALA A 10 -10.29 55.84 45.97
CA ALA A 10 -10.66 54.95 44.89
C ALA A 10 -9.75 53.73 44.93
N GLY A 11 -10.31 52.60 45.38
CA GLY A 11 -9.65 51.30 45.37
C GLY A 11 -9.46 50.80 43.94
N ALA A 12 -8.24 50.37 43.63
CA ALA A 12 -7.94 49.65 42.41
C ALA A 12 -8.09 48.14 42.67
N VAL A 13 -9.10 47.57 42.03
CA VAL A 13 -9.38 46.14 41.96
C VAL A 13 -8.22 45.44 41.23
N VAL A 14 -7.56 44.49 41.89
CA VAL A 14 -6.58 43.58 41.27
C VAL A 14 -7.37 42.48 40.56
N SER A 15 -7.55 42.59 39.25
CA SER A 15 -8.10 41.52 38.42
C SER A 15 -7.03 40.45 38.15
N ALA A 16 -7.17 39.29 38.78
CA ALA A 16 -6.36 38.11 38.49
C ALA A 16 -6.82 37.48 37.16
N THR A 17 -6.05 37.66 36.10
CA THR A 17 -6.25 36.95 34.83
C THR A 17 -5.61 35.56 34.91
N LEU A 18 -6.45 34.54 35.06
CA LEU A 18 -6.05 33.13 34.92
C LEU A 18 -5.73 32.82 33.45
N GLY A 19 -4.45 32.63 33.14
CA GLY A 19 -4.00 32.16 31.83
C GLY A 19 -4.37 30.69 31.64
N LEU A 20 -5.33 30.42 30.74
CA LEU A 20 -5.62 29.08 30.24
C LEU A 20 -4.50 28.69 29.26
N SER A 21 -3.51 27.94 29.74
CA SER A 21 -2.50 27.30 28.91
C SER A 21 -3.14 26.19 28.07
N SER A 22 -3.29 26.43 26.76
CA SER A 22 -3.69 25.44 25.78
C SER A 22 -2.56 24.41 25.60
N LEU A 23 -2.76 23.20 26.14
CA LEU A 23 -1.88 22.07 25.83
C LEU A 23 -2.01 21.73 24.33
N PRO A 24 -0.90 21.53 23.61
CA PRO A 24 -0.99 21.02 22.25
C PRO A 24 -1.51 19.58 22.32
N VAL A 25 -2.73 19.37 21.84
CA VAL A 25 -3.24 18.03 21.55
C VAL A 25 -2.36 17.48 20.44
N LEU A 26 -1.49 16.53 20.77
CA LEU A 26 -0.81 15.70 19.77
C LEU A 26 -1.91 15.01 18.97
N ALA A 27 -2.15 15.49 17.75
CA ALA A 27 -2.98 14.81 16.78
C ALA A 27 -2.33 13.45 16.54
N GLN A 28 -2.92 12.40 17.14
CA GLN A 28 -2.50 11.04 16.92
C GLN A 28 -2.82 10.72 15.46
N SER A 29 -1.83 10.90 14.59
CA SER A 29 -1.87 10.42 13.22
C SER A 29 -2.32 8.97 13.30
N GLN A 30 -3.55 8.70 12.88
CA GLN A 30 -4.06 7.35 12.82
C GLN A 30 -3.21 6.61 11.80
N ASN A 31 -2.15 5.95 12.27
CA ASN A 31 -1.37 5.07 11.43
C ASN A 31 -2.36 4.12 10.76
N PRO A 32 -2.35 4.01 9.42
CA PRO A 32 -3.25 3.11 8.72
C PRO A 32 -3.13 1.72 9.37
N LYS A 33 -4.25 1.17 9.83
CA LYS A 33 -4.25 -0.15 10.46
C LYS A 33 -3.69 -1.15 9.44
N SER A 34 -2.73 -1.96 9.88
CA SER A 34 -2.10 -3.00 9.06
C SER A 34 -2.98 -4.24 8.94
N PHE A 35 -2.71 -5.06 7.93
CA PHE A 35 -3.27 -6.40 7.70
C PHE A 35 -2.34 -7.46 8.27
N SER A 36 -2.87 -8.28 9.17
CA SER A 36 -2.07 -9.33 9.82
C SER A 36 -1.69 -10.44 8.84
N GLN A 37 -0.59 -11.14 9.11
CA GLN A 37 -0.17 -12.30 8.32
C GLN A 37 -1.30 -13.33 8.17
N THR A 38 -2.03 -13.65 9.24
CA THR A 38 -3.13 -14.63 9.21
C THR A 38 -4.26 -14.19 8.28
N GLU A 39 -4.61 -12.90 8.30
CA GLU A 39 -5.63 -12.33 7.42
C GLU A 39 -5.19 -12.40 5.95
N LEU A 40 -3.95 -12.03 5.66
CA LEU A 40 -3.38 -12.12 4.31
C LEU A 40 -3.33 -13.57 3.79
N VAL A 41 -2.95 -14.53 4.64
CA VAL A 41 -2.95 -15.95 4.28
C VAL A 41 -4.36 -16.44 3.99
N SER A 42 -5.34 -16.02 4.80
CA SER A 42 -6.75 -16.37 4.60
C SER A 42 -7.31 -15.80 3.29
N SER A 43 -7.11 -14.49 3.04
CA SER A 43 -7.52 -13.84 1.79
C SER A 43 -6.83 -14.46 0.57
N GLY A 44 -5.52 -14.72 0.68
CA GLY A 44 -4.75 -15.37 -0.38
C GLY A 44 -5.24 -16.79 -0.64
N HIS A 45 -5.56 -17.58 0.40
CA HIS A 45 -6.13 -18.91 0.22
C HIS A 45 -7.42 -18.88 -0.59
N GLN A 46 -8.37 -18.03 -0.18
CA GLN A 46 -9.65 -17.88 -0.87
C GLN A 46 -9.44 -17.45 -2.33
N PHE A 47 -8.51 -16.52 -2.54
CA PHE A 47 -8.24 -15.95 -3.86
C PHE A 47 -7.56 -16.95 -4.81
N PHE A 48 -6.53 -17.64 -4.36
CA PHE A 48 -5.81 -18.64 -5.17
C PHE A 48 -6.55 -19.98 -5.25
N GLY A 49 -7.60 -20.18 -4.45
CA GLY A 49 -8.42 -21.41 -4.44
C GLY A 49 -7.72 -22.63 -3.81
N ASN A 50 -6.52 -22.46 -3.23
CA ASN A 50 -5.74 -23.53 -2.59
C ASN A 50 -4.96 -22.95 -1.40
N VAL A 51 -5.00 -23.60 -0.23
CA VAL A 51 -4.04 -23.28 0.86
C VAL A 51 -2.81 -24.08 0.51
N SER A 52 -1.70 -23.42 0.22
CA SER A 52 -0.42 -24.08 0.20
C SER A 52 0.46 -23.57 1.34
N ARG A 53 1.28 -24.46 1.88
CA ARG A 53 2.39 -24.07 2.77
C ARG A 53 3.27 -23.02 2.09
N GLY A 54 3.43 -23.08 0.76
CA GLY A 54 4.19 -22.11 -0.02
C GLY A 54 3.65 -20.68 0.10
N LEU A 55 2.32 -20.50 0.00
CA LEU A 55 1.68 -19.19 0.16
C LEU A 55 1.94 -18.62 1.56
N ALA A 56 1.74 -19.44 2.59
CA ALA A 56 1.96 -19.03 3.98
C ALA A 56 3.40 -18.56 4.21
N LEU A 57 4.39 -19.35 3.78
CA LEU A 57 5.81 -19.01 3.88
C LEU A 57 6.18 -17.76 3.04
N THR A 58 5.53 -17.58 1.89
CA THR A 58 5.74 -16.41 1.03
C THR A 58 5.25 -15.12 1.69
N ILE A 59 4.05 -15.15 2.30
CA ILE A 59 3.53 -14.01 3.05
C ILE A 59 4.34 -13.79 4.32
N GLU A 60 4.72 -14.84 5.03
CA GLU A 60 5.59 -14.76 6.21
C GLU A 60 6.90 -14.05 5.87
N GLU A 61 7.57 -14.43 4.78
CA GLU A 61 8.81 -13.80 4.37
C GLU A 61 8.63 -12.34 3.97
N ALA A 62 7.55 -12.00 3.27
CA ALA A 62 7.24 -10.61 2.93
C ALA A 62 6.98 -9.78 4.20
N VAL A 63 6.21 -10.32 5.16
CA VAL A 63 5.94 -9.66 6.44
C VAL A 63 7.22 -9.53 7.27
N ARG A 64 8.09 -10.53 7.26
CA ARG A 64 9.39 -10.49 7.93
C ARG A 64 10.31 -9.40 7.37
N ARG A 65 10.26 -9.15 6.06
CA ARG A 65 11.11 -8.14 5.38
C ARG A 65 10.58 -6.72 5.49
N TRP A 66 9.26 -6.53 5.39
CA TRP A 66 8.64 -5.19 5.26
C TRP A 66 7.63 -4.84 6.36
N GLY A 67 7.41 -5.72 7.34
CA GLY A 67 6.39 -5.55 8.38
C GLY A 67 5.00 -5.96 7.90
N GLU A 68 3.94 -5.46 8.53
CA GLU A 68 2.57 -5.74 8.07
C GLU A 68 2.10 -4.66 7.07
N PRO A 69 1.51 -5.03 5.92
CA PRO A 69 1.04 -4.07 4.93
C PRO A 69 -0.21 -3.34 5.41
N ASN A 70 -0.47 -2.13 4.90
CA ASN A 70 -1.69 -1.37 5.17
C ASN A 70 -2.69 -1.37 4.01
N GLY A 71 -2.39 -2.14 2.95
CA GLY A 71 -3.29 -2.46 1.84
C GLY A 71 -2.90 -3.77 1.17
N TYR A 72 -3.82 -4.37 0.41
CA TYR A 72 -3.48 -5.44 -0.52
C TYR A 72 -4.38 -5.41 -1.74
N VAL A 73 -3.88 -5.87 -2.88
CA VAL A 73 -4.62 -5.98 -4.14
C VAL A 73 -4.86 -7.46 -4.43
N LEU A 74 -6.09 -7.81 -4.82
CA LEU A 74 -6.41 -9.10 -5.43
C LEU A 74 -6.85 -8.86 -6.86
N GLY A 75 -6.23 -9.54 -7.82
CA GLY A 75 -6.63 -9.39 -9.22
C GLY A 75 -5.92 -10.32 -10.18
N GLN A 76 -6.22 -10.15 -11.46
CA GLN A 76 -5.78 -11.05 -12.51
C GLN A 76 -4.96 -10.28 -13.54
N GLU A 77 -3.95 -10.96 -14.08
CA GLU A 77 -3.09 -10.44 -15.12
C GLU A 77 -3.33 -11.25 -16.40
N ALA A 78 -3.64 -10.56 -17.49
CA ALA A 78 -3.49 -11.11 -18.82
C ALA A 78 -2.10 -10.72 -19.33
N SER A 79 -1.26 -11.72 -19.60
CA SER A 79 0.04 -11.50 -20.22
C SER A 79 0.08 -12.14 -21.60
N GLY A 80 0.65 -11.41 -22.55
CA GLY A 80 0.82 -11.88 -23.92
C GLY A 80 2.24 -11.58 -24.34
N ALA A 81 3.18 -12.50 -24.09
CA ALA A 81 4.53 -12.37 -24.65
C ALA A 81 4.54 -12.38 -26.20
N PHE A 82 3.44 -12.79 -26.85
CA PHE A 82 3.24 -12.62 -28.30
C PHE A 82 2.78 -11.22 -28.72
N VAL A 83 2.29 -10.38 -27.80
CA VAL A 83 1.83 -9.01 -28.06
C VAL A 83 2.78 -8.02 -27.35
N GLY A 84 4.00 -7.90 -27.87
CA GLY A 84 4.90 -6.80 -27.53
C GLY A 84 5.57 -6.84 -26.15
N GLY A 85 5.56 -7.99 -25.45
CA GLY A 85 6.27 -8.13 -24.17
C GLY A 85 5.66 -7.30 -23.03
N LEU A 86 4.34 -7.16 -23.02
CA LEU A 86 3.59 -6.42 -22.01
C LEU A 86 2.62 -7.33 -21.24
N ARG A 87 2.28 -6.90 -20.03
CA ARG A 87 1.19 -7.44 -19.21
C ARG A 87 0.22 -6.33 -18.83
N PHE A 88 -1.04 -6.72 -18.72
CA PHE A 88 -2.13 -5.87 -18.27
C PHE A 88 -2.87 -6.61 -17.17
N GLY A 89 -3.15 -5.94 -16.06
CA GLY A 89 -3.90 -6.53 -14.98
C GLY A 89 -4.94 -5.58 -14.43
N GLU A 90 -5.92 -6.20 -13.79
CA GLU A 90 -7.02 -5.53 -13.10
C GLU A 90 -7.32 -6.23 -11.78
N GLY A 91 -7.76 -5.44 -10.80
CA GLY A 91 -8.03 -5.97 -9.47
C GLY A 91 -8.76 -4.99 -8.58
N THR A 92 -8.84 -5.37 -7.31
CA THR A 92 -9.41 -4.54 -6.25
C THR A 92 -8.34 -4.35 -5.18
N LEU A 93 -8.03 -3.08 -4.88
CA LEU A 93 -7.29 -2.67 -3.69
C LEU A 93 -8.23 -2.69 -2.49
N PHE A 94 -7.82 -3.40 -1.44
CA PHE A 94 -8.46 -3.43 -0.14
C PHE A 94 -7.65 -2.58 0.83
N THR A 95 -8.33 -1.67 1.53
CA THR A 95 -7.73 -0.81 2.56
C THR A 95 -8.63 -0.80 3.80
N ARG A 96 -8.05 -0.57 4.98
CA ARG A 96 -8.84 -0.54 6.22
C ARG A 96 -9.72 0.70 6.38
N ASN A 97 -9.25 1.84 5.87
CA ASN A 97 -9.83 3.15 6.20
C ASN A 97 -10.31 3.95 4.97
N ALA A 98 -10.01 3.51 3.74
CA ALA A 98 -10.35 4.24 2.51
C ALA A 98 -11.28 3.43 1.57
N GLY A 99 -11.76 2.27 2.04
CA GLY A 99 -12.63 1.36 1.29
C GLY A 99 -11.89 0.58 0.21
N ASP A 100 -12.69 -0.12 -0.59
CA ASP A 100 -12.22 -0.96 -1.68
C ASP A 100 -12.26 -0.19 -3.00
N ARG A 101 -11.22 -0.35 -3.83
CA ARG A 101 -11.06 0.44 -5.06
C ARG A 101 -10.63 -0.44 -6.21
N LYS A 102 -11.28 -0.29 -7.37
CA LYS A 102 -10.79 -0.90 -8.61
C LYS A 102 -9.47 -0.25 -9.00
N VAL A 103 -8.53 -1.09 -9.40
CA VAL A 103 -7.18 -0.68 -9.81
C VAL A 103 -6.76 -1.49 -11.03
N PHE A 104 -6.00 -0.84 -11.90
CA PHE A 104 -5.46 -1.42 -13.10
C PHE A 104 -3.96 -1.25 -13.10
N TRP A 105 -3.24 -2.16 -13.73
CA TRP A 105 -1.80 -2.01 -13.88
C TRP A 105 -1.29 -2.55 -15.19
N GLN A 106 -0.13 -2.03 -15.59
CA GLN A 106 0.57 -2.41 -16.80
C GLN A 106 2.06 -2.49 -16.53
N GLY A 107 2.78 -3.30 -17.30
CA GLY A 107 4.22 -3.34 -17.25
C GLY A 107 4.82 -4.30 -18.26
N PRO A 108 6.16 -4.40 -18.31
CA PRO A 108 6.82 -5.43 -19.09
C PRO A 108 6.40 -6.82 -18.60
N SER A 109 6.21 -7.74 -19.55
CA SER A 109 6.02 -9.17 -19.32
C SER A 109 7.23 -9.92 -19.86
N VAL A 110 7.79 -10.80 -19.04
CA VAL A 110 8.85 -11.72 -19.47
C VAL A 110 8.40 -13.13 -19.16
N GLY A 111 7.49 -13.62 -20.00
CA GLY A 111 6.91 -14.94 -19.84
C GLY A 111 5.59 -15.07 -20.59
N PHE A 112 5.22 -16.31 -20.86
CA PHE A 112 3.90 -16.67 -21.33
C PHE A 112 3.09 -17.14 -20.11
N ASP A 113 2.20 -16.30 -19.56
CA ASP A 113 1.15 -16.82 -18.69
C ASP A 113 0.03 -17.34 -19.59
N PHE A 114 0.25 -18.53 -20.15
CA PHE A 114 -0.75 -19.20 -20.98
C PHE A 114 -1.89 -19.75 -20.11
N GLY A 115 -3.06 -19.14 -20.25
CA GLY A 115 -4.32 -19.65 -19.74
C GLY A 115 -5.43 -18.67 -20.07
N GLY A 116 -6.51 -19.13 -20.69
CA GLY A 116 -7.65 -18.28 -21.07
C GLY A 116 -8.33 -17.56 -19.89
N GLU A 117 -7.97 -17.91 -18.66
CA GLU A 117 -8.49 -17.35 -17.41
C GLU A 117 -7.55 -16.33 -16.73
N GLY A 118 -6.38 -16.03 -17.32
CA GLY A 118 -5.39 -15.10 -16.74
C GLY A 118 -4.64 -15.63 -15.50
N ALA A 119 -3.57 -14.95 -15.12
CA ALA A 119 -2.77 -15.28 -13.94
C ALA A 119 -3.25 -14.49 -12.72
N ARG A 120 -3.69 -15.20 -11.67
CA ARG A 120 -4.04 -14.57 -10.39
C ARG A 120 -2.80 -13.99 -9.71
N THR A 121 -2.91 -12.78 -9.20
CA THR A 121 -1.86 -12.07 -8.47
C THR A 121 -2.44 -11.41 -7.22
N MET A 122 -1.79 -11.63 -6.07
CA MET A 122 -2.05 -10.90 -4.83
C MET A 122 -0.89 -9.93 -4.61
N MET A 123 -1.14 -8.65 -4.39
CA MET A 123 -0.05 -7.68 -4.13
C MET A 123 -0.19 -7.09 -2.74
N LEU A 124 0.85 -7.20 -1.93
CA LEU A 124 0.90 -6.54 -0.62
C LEU A 124 1.36 -5.09 -0.81
N VAL A 125 0.67 -4.14 -0.19
CA VAL A 125 0.96 -2.70 -0.29
C VAL A 125 1.33 -2.16 1.08
N TYR A 126 2.55 -1.65 1.20
CA TYR A 126 3.11 -1.13 2.45
C TYR A 126 3.25 0.38 2.38
N ASN A 127 3.08 1.03 3.53
CA ASN A 127 3.24 2.48 3.69
C ASN A 127 2.38 3.30 2.73
N LEU A 128 1.21 2.80 2.30
CA LEU A 128 0.30 3.54 1.42
C LEU A 128 -0.35 4.71 2.20
N PRO A 129 0.01 5.98 1.95
CA PRO A 129 -0.53 7.09 2.75
C PRO A 129 -1.98 7.41 2.39
N VAL A 130 -2.29 7.34 1.10
CA VAL A 130 -3.61 7.56 0.49
C VAL A 130 -3.75 6.66 -0.72
N VAL A 131 -4.99 6.33 -1.11
CA VAL A 131 -5.26 5.47 -2.29
C VAL A 131 -4.57 6.00 -3.54
N ASP A 132 -4.59 7.30 -3.77
CA ASP A 132 -4.06 7.90 -4.99
C ASP A 132 -2.53 7.76 -5.11
N ALA A 133 -1.82 7.56 -3.99
CA ALA A 133 -0.40 7.25 -3.99
C ALA A 133 -0.09 5.87 -4.57
N LEU A 134 -1.10 5.04 -4.85
CA LEU A 134 -0.90 3.82 -5.63
C LEU A 134 -0.78 4.13 -7.13
N TYR A 135 -1.36 5.21 -7.65
CA TYR A 135 -1.46 5.46 -9.10
C TYR A 135 -0.19 6.07 -9.68
N GLN A 136 0.88 5.29 -9.68
CA GLN A 136 2.21 5.67 -10.14
C GLN A 136 2.99 4.46 -10.69
N ARG A 137 4.26 4.67 -11.05
CA ARG A 137 5.14 3.59 -11.52
C ARG A 137 6.03 3.09 -10.39
N PHE A 138 5.86 1.83 -10.02
CA PHE A 138 6.72 1.11 -9.10
C PHE A 138 7.86 0.46 -9.86
N VAL A 139 9.08 0.58 -9.36
CA VAL A 139 10.29 -0.01 -9.98
C VAL A 139 10.80 -1.15 -9.11
N GLY A 140 11.31 -2.21 -9.74
CA GLY A 140 11.86 -3.38 -9.04
C GLY A 140 12.98 -3.01 -8.05
N ILE A 141 12.97 -3.67 -6.89
CA ILE A 141 14.05 -3.60 -5.90
C ILE A 141 15.01 -4.76 -6.16
N ASP A 142 16.28 -4.45 -6.39
CA ASP A 142 17.31 -5.46 -6.62
C ASP A 142 17.47 -6.42 -5.43
N GLY A 143 17.69 -7.70 -5.73
CA GLY A 143 17.89 -8.74 -4.72
C GLY A 143 16.64 -9.08 -3.88
N SER A 144 15.47 -8.51 -4.19
CA SER A 144 14.24 -8.74 -3.43
C SER A 144 13.51 -10.04 -3.75
N VAL A 145 14.01 -10.83 -4.70
CA VAL A 145 13.38 -12.08 -5.15
C VAL A 145 13.26 -13.10 -4.00
N TYR A 146 12.13 -13.79 -3.98
CA TYR A 146 11.88 -14.92 -3.09
C TYR A 146 10.96 -15.93 -3.76
N PHE A 147 11.21 -17.23 -3.58
CA PHE A 147 10.37 -18.29 -4.13
C PHE A 147 10.40 -19.53 -3.22
N VAL A 148 9.23 -20.05 -2.85
CA VAL A 148 9.07 -21.24 -2.03
C VAL A 148 7.74 -21.92 -2.32
N GLY A 149 7.75 -23.26 -2.42
CA GLY A 149 6.52 -24.05 -2.50
C GLY A 149 5.56 -23.66 -3.63
N GLY A 150 6.08 -23.17 -4.77
CA GLY A 150 5.28 -22.78 -5.93
C GLY A 150 4.74 -21.35 -5.89
N PHE A 151 5.13 -20.56 -4.88
CA PHE A 151 4.80 -19.14 -4.76
C PHE A 151 6.08 -18.32 -4.69
N GLY A 152 6.03 -17.07 -5.14
CA GLY A 152 7.14 -16.14 -4.93
C GLY A 152 6.68 -14.68 -4.97
N PHE A 153 7.63 -13.78 -4.71
CA PHE A 153 7.50 -12.35 -4.97
C PHE A 153 8.83 -11.70 -5.43
N THR A 154 8.71 -10.53 -6.05
CA THR A 154 9.78 -9.52 -6.18
C THR A 154 9.21 -8.21 -5.67
N ALA A 155 9.94 -7.47 -4.83
CA ALA A 155 9.45 -6.20 -4.31
C ALA A 155 9.73 -5.06 -5.27
N MET A 156 8.90 -4.02 -5.21
CA MET A 156 8.98 -2.82 -6.02
C MET A 156 8.69 -1.61 -5.14
N ALA A 157 9.25 -0.44 -5.46
CA ALA A 157 9.03 0.78 -4.69
C ALA A 157 8.79 2.00 -5.55
N ALA A 158 8.04 2.96 -4.99
CA ALA A 158 7.89 4.31 -5.51
C ALA A 158 7.47 5.25 -4.36
N GLU A 159 8.12 6.40 -4.23
CA GLU A 159 7.74 7.47 -3.27
C GLU A 159 7.47 6.97 -1.84
N GLY A 160 8.30 6.03 -1.34
CA GLY A 160 8.17 5.46 0.01
C GLY A 160 7.12 4.34 0.17
N VAL A 161 6.31 4.08 -0.86
CA VAL A 161 5.37 2.95 -0.92
C VAL A 161 6.10 1.71 -1.46
N THR A 162 5.96 0.59 -0.77
CA THR A 162 6.48 -0.70 -1.24
C THR A 162 5.33 -1.58 -1.72
N LEU A 163 5.51 -2.20 -2.87
CA LEU A 163 4.58 -3.13 -3.49
C LEU A 163 5.25 -4.50 -3.62
N VAL A 164 4.58 -5.56 -3.17
CA VAL A 164 5.09 -6.94 -3.24
C VAL A 164 4.07 -7.84 -3.94
N PRO A 165 4.17 -7.99 -5.27
CA PRO A 165 3.32 -8.90 -6.04
C PRO A 165 3.70 -10.37 -5.81
N ILE A 166 2.74 -11.15 -5.31
CA ILE A 166 2.81 -12.58 -5.05
C ILE A 166 2.05 -13.34 -6.15
N ARG A 167 2.72 -14.32 -6.78
CA ARG A 167 2.16 -15.14 -7.88
C ARG A 167 2.42 -16.62 -7.67
N THR A 168 1.63 -17.46 -8.34
CA THR A 168 1.74 -18.93 -8.34
C THR A 168 2.45 -19.46 -9.60
N GLY A 169 3.08 -20.63 -9.47
CA GLY A 169 3.46 -21.47 -10.60
C GLY A 169 4.90 -21.29 -11.14
N VAL A 170 5.12 -21.82 -12.34
CA VAL A 170 6.43 -21.90 -13.01
C VAL A 170 6.82 -20.64 -13.81
N GLY A 171 5.95 -19.62 -13.83
CA GLY A 171 6.25 -18.30 -14.40
C GLY A 171 7.36 -17.53 -13.68
N TRP A 172 7.87 -18.08 -12.56
CA TRP A 172 9.02 -17.55 -11.81
C TRP A 172 10.38 -17.81 -12.46
N ARG A 173 10.46 -18.71 -13.47
CA ARG A 173 11.70 -19.43 -13.79
C ARG A 173 12.74 -18.65 -14.59
N LEU A 174 12.63 -17.34 -14.76
CA LEU A 174 13.70 -16.55 -15.36
C LEU A 174 13.96 -15.33 -14.47
N GLY A 175 15.23 -15.15 -14.11
CA GLY A 175 15.75 -14.05 -13.30
C GLY A 175 15.57 -12.69 -13.98
N VAL A 176 14.33 -12.21 -14.01
CA VAL A 176 13.99 -10.97 -14.68
C VAL A 176 13.47 -10.01 -13.65
N ASN A 177 14.28 -8.98 -13.42
CA ASN A 177 13.88 -7.74 -12.81
C ASN A 177 12.59 -7.29 -13.51
N LEU A 178 11.44 -7.40 -12.83
CA LEU A 178 10.19 -6.84 -13.32
C LEU A 178 10.42 -5.33 -13.34
N GLY A 179 10.78 -4.79 -14.52
CA GLY A 179 11.33 -3.45 -14.62
C GLY A 179 10.45 -2.41 -13.92
N TYR A 180 9.15 -2.44 -14.21
CA TYR A 180 8.18 -1.61 -13.49
C TYR A 180 6.76 -2.19 -13.50
N LEU A 181 5.91 -1.62 -12.64
CA LEU A 181 4.45 -1.71 -12.72
C LEU A 181 3.88 -0.30 -12.63
N LYS A 182 3.15 0.12 -13.66
CA LYS A 182 2.37 1.35 -13.65
C LYS A 182 0.97 1.03 -13.17
N PHE A 183 0.49 1.73 -12.16
CA PHE A 183 -0.87 1.65 -11.68
C PHE A 183 -1.70 2.82 -12.17
N THR A 184 -2.96 2.55 -12.53
CA THR A 184 -3.91 3.54 -13.02
C THR A 184 -5.30 3.33 -12.41
N PRO A 185 -6.08 4.42 -12.24
CA PRO A 185 -7.46 4.33 -11.76
C PRO A 185 -8.43 3.79 -12.82
N GLN A 186 -8.04 3.83 -14.09
CA GLN A 186 -8.83 3.37 -15.24
C GLN A 186 -7.97 2.45 -16.11
N ALA A 187 -8.61 1.49 -16.78
CA ALA A 187 -7.93 0.61 -17.74
C ALA A 187 -7.31 1.44 -18.87
N THR A 188 -6.06 1.14 -19.21
CA THR A 188 -5.36 1.81 -20.32
C THR A 188 -4.41 0.85 -21.01
N TRP A 189 -4.29 1.02 -22.32
CA TRP A 189 -3.30 0.32 -23.14
C TRP A 189 -1.92 0.98 -23.09
N ASN A 190 -1.83 2.22 -22.61
CA ASN A 190 -0.56 2.95 -22.55
C ASN A 190 0.21 2.62 -21.24
N PRO A 191 1.31 1.85 -21.32
CA PRO A 191 2.08 1.46 -20.13
C PRO A 191 3.03 2.56 -19.63
N PHE A 192 3.16 3.67 -20.36
CA PHE A 192 3.99 4.83 -20.00
C PHE A 192 3.11 5.93 -19.42
#